data_AF-A0A6B3FMM7-F1
#
_entry.id   AF-A0A6B3FMM7-F1
#
_cell.length_a   1.000
_cell.length_b   1.000
_cell.length_c   1.000
_cell.angle_alpha   90.00
_cell.angle_beta   90.00
_cell.angle_gamma   90.00
#
_symmetry.space_group_name_H-M   'P 1'
#
loop_
_entity.id
_entity.type
_entity.pdbx_description
1 polymer ?
#
loop_
_entity_poly.entity_id
_entity_poly.type
_entity_poly.pdbx_seq_one_letter_code
_entity_poly.pdbx_strand_id
1 'polypeptide(L)'
;MQHPPRQSLVATVPPQRVPVRERDQDTPWHSDAVCRRDEAGLFFAPSKEPTAARLAREEAAKRVCAQCPVMIQCREHALLQPEPYGVWGGLTAAERRVVLARRRRRDLDLAPGPIAAAG
;
A
#
# COMPACT_ATOMS: atom_id res chain seq x y z
N MET A 1 -57.22 34.44 38.49
CA MET A 1 -56.35 34.90 37.38
C MET A 1 -55.14 33.98 37.34
N GLN A 2 -55.14 32.98 36.45
CA GLN A 2 -54.10 31.96 36.37
C GLN A 2 -53.56 31.96 34.93
N HIS A 3 -52.29 32.31 34.74
CA HIS A 3 -51.56 32.06 33.49
C HIS A 3 -50.55 30.94 33.74
N PRO A 4 -50.50 29.88 32.91
CA PRO A 4 -49.44 28.89 33.01
C PRO A 4 -48.15 29.43 32.37
N PRO A 5 -46.95 29.09 32.89
CA PRO A 5 -45.71 29.45 32.23
C PRO A 5 -45.50 28.59 30.98
N ARG A 6 -45.15 29.24 29.86
CA ARG A 6 -44.78 28.58 28.60
C ARG A 6 -43.44 27.86 28.80
N GLN A 7 -43.46 26.53 28.78
CA GLN A 7 -42.25 25.71 28.84
C GLN A 7 -41.61 25.67 27.45
N SER A 8 -40.38 26.20 27.35
CA SER A 8 -39.56 26.11 26.14
C SER A 8 -38.95 24.71 26.08
N LEU A 9 -39.48 23.85 25.22
CA LEU A 9 -38.91 22.54 24.96
C LEU A 9 -37.70 22.72 24.03
N VAL A 10 -36.51 22.74 24.61
CA VAL A 10 -35.26 22.65 23.85
C VAL A 10 -35.09 21.19 23.44
N ALA A 11 -35.26 20.89 22.15
CA ALA A 11 -34.97 19.56 21.62
C ALA A 11 -33.48 19.27 21.81
N THR A 12 -33.15 18.36 22.74
CA THR A 12 -31.78 17.85 22.87
C THR A 12 -31.50 16.98 21.66
N VAL A 13 -30.79 17.51 20.68
CA VAL A 13 -30.27 16.73 19.55
C VAL A 13 -29.25 15.75 20.14
N PRO A 14 -29.44 14.42 20.01
CA PRO A 14 -28.42 13.47 20.46
C PRO A 14 -27.15 13.67 19.63
N PRO A 15 -25.93 13.53 20.21
CA PRO A 15 -24.71 13.62 19.44
C PRO A 15 -24.74 12.52 18.38
N GLN A 16 -24.94 12.92 17.13
CA GLN A 16 -24.90 12.03 15.97
C GLN A 16 -23.55 11.32 16.02
N ARG A 17 -23.58 10.00 16.22
CA ARG A 17 -22.39 9.16 16.25
C ARG A 17 -21.81 9.17 14.84
N VAL A 18 -20.77 9.98 14.63
CA VAL A 18 -20.08 10.08 13.33
C VAL A 18 -19.65 8.68 12.86
N PRO A 19 -19.96 8.29 11.61
CA PRO A 19 -19.50 7.01 11.09
C PRO A 19 -17.97 6.99 11.09
N VAL A 20 -17.38 5.93 11.64
CA VAL A 20 -15.93 5.68 11.64
C VAL A 20 -15.50 5.43 10.20
N ARG A 21 -15.26 6.49 9.43
CA ARG A 21 -14.77 6.36 8.05
C ARG A 21 -13.68 7.35 7.60
N GLU A 22 -13.22 8.26 8.46
CA GLU A 22 -12.26 9.29 8.00
C GLU A 22 -10.96 9.43 8.83
N ARG A 23 -10.88 8.92 10.08
CA ARG A 23 -9.74 9.23 10.99
C ARG A 23 -8.56 8.25 11.00
N ASP A 24 -8.60 7.18 10.22
CA ASP A 24 -7.45 6.26 10.08
C ASP A 24 -6.56 6.59 8.87
N GLN A 25 -6.88 7.63 8.09
CA GLN A 25 -6.19 7.94 6.83
C GLN A 25 -4.96 8.85 7.00
N ASP A 26 -4.78 9.49 8.16
CA ASP A 26 -3.65 10.41 8.41
C ASP A 26 -2.37 9.70 8.85
N THR A 27 -2.44 8.42 9.21
CA THR A 27 -1.24 7.64 9.53
C THR A 27 -0.62 7.14 8.24
N PRO A 28 0.64 7.51 7.91
CA PRO A 28 1.30 6.96 6.74
C PRO A 28 1.31 5.45 6.85
N TRP A 29 0.80 4.71 5.85
CA TRP A 29 0.71 3.24 5.87
C TRP A 29 2.05 2.55 6.20
N HIS A 30 3.17 3.19 5.89
CA HIS A 30 4.51 2.74 6.29
C HIS A 30 4.65 2.52 7.80
N SER A 31 3.82 3.17 8.62
CA SER A 31 3.80 3.05 10.09
C SER A 31 3.41 1.68 10.59
N ASP A 32 2.57 0.98 9.83
CA ASP A 32 2.10 -0.35 10.17
C ASP A 32 2.96 -1.46 9.54
N ALA A 33 4.06 -1.09 8.88
CA ALA A 33 4.94 -2.04 8.22
C ALA A 33 5.77 -2.83 9.25
N VAL A 34 5.57 -4.16 9.28
CA VAL A 34 6.29 -5.08 10.20
C VAL A 34 7.81 -4.98 10.02
N CYS A 35 8.28 -4.84 8.77
CA CYS A 35 9.70 -4.76 8.42
C CYS A 35 10.45 -3.59 9.06
N ARG A 36 9.75 -2.57 9.60
CA ARG A 36 10.38 -1.48 10.36
C ARG A 36 10.97 -1.92 11.69
N ARG A 37 10.52 -3.06 12.21
CA ARG A 37 10.98 -3.65 13.47
C ARG A 37 12.16 -4.62 13.26
N ASP A 38 12.44 -4.96 12.00
CA ASP A 38 13.50 -5.87 11.59
C ASP A 38 14.77 -5.09 11.17
N GLU A 39 15.87 -5.83 11.00
CA GLU A 39 17.14 -5.25 10.57
C GLU A 39 17.09 -4.82 9.08
N ALA A 40 17.57 -3.61 8.79
CA ALA A 40 17.62 -3.07 7.42
C ALA A 40 18.40 -3.99 6.46
N GLY A 41 19.42 -4.68 6.98
CA GLY A 41 20.24 -5.64 6.23
C GLY A 41 19.47 -6.86 5.72
N LEU A 42 18.28 -7.16 6.25
CA LEU A 42 17.41 -8.22 5.74
C LEU A 42 16.76 -7.82 4.41
N PHE A 43 16.29 -6.58 4.32
CA PHE A 43 15.53 -6.09 3.17
C PHE A 43 16.41 -5.50 2.08
N PHE A 44 17.57 -4.93 2.44
CA PHE A 44 18.49 -4.27 1.52
C PHE A 44 19.87 -4.95 1.56
N ALA A 45 20.30 -5.46 0.40
CA ALA A 45 21.52 -6.25 0.30
C ALA A 45 22.79 -5.41 0.54
N PRO A 46 23.84 -5.97 1.16
CA PRO A 46 25.18 -5.40 1.08
C PRO A 46 25.77 -5.58 -0.33
N SER A 47 26.66 -4.67 -0.75
CA SER A 47 27.14 -4.59 -2.14
C SER A 47 27.87 -5.82 -2.70
N LYS A 48 28.32 -6.76 -1.85
CA LYS A 48 29.08 -7.96 -2.26
C LYS A 48 28.64 -9.20 -1.49
N GLU A 49 27.38 -9.61 -1.67
CA GLU A 49 26.82 -10.81 -1.07
C GLU A 49 26.94 -12.03 -2.02
N PRO A 50 27.41 -13.20 -1.55
CA PRO A 50 27.36 -14.44 -2.33
C PRO A 50 25.93 -14.80 -2.75
N THR A 51 25.74 -15.38 -3.94
CA THR A 51 24.41 -15.70 -4.48
C THR A 51 23.54 -16.50 -3.52
N ALA A 52 24.09 -17.51 -2.84
CA ALA A 52 23.34 -18.33 -1.89
C ALA A 52 22.84 -17.52 -0.68
N ALA A 53 23.67 -16.64 -0.12
CA ALA A 53 23.29 -15.75 0.97
C ALA A 53 22.19 -14.77 0.53
N ARG A 54 22.33 -14.21 -0.69
CA ARG A 54 21.30 -13.33 -1.28
C ARG A 54 19.95 -14.01 -1.39
N LEU A 55 19.90 -15.24 -1.89
CA LEU A 55 18.66 -15.99 -2.03
C LEU A 55 18.04 -16.31 -0.66
N ALA A 56 18.85 -16.73 0.32
CA ALA A 56 18.37 -17.01 1.67
C ALA A 56 17.80 -15.76 2.35
N ARG A 57 18.48 -14.62 2.20
CA ARG A 57 18.04 -13.32 2.72
C ARG A 57 16.75 -12.83 2.06
N GLU A 58 16.66 -12.90 0.74
CA GLU A 58 15.45 -12.53 0.00
C GLU A 58 14.24 -13.37 0.42
N GLU A 59 14.43 -14.68 0.61
CA GLU A 59 13.38 -15.59 1.08
C GLU A 59 12.96 -15.26 2.53
N ALA A 60 13.92 -14.95 3.41
CA ALA A 60 13.61 -14.51 4.77
C ALA A 60 12.83 -13.18 4.78
N ALA A 61 13.22 -12.19 3.98
CA ALA A 61 12.49 -10.93 3.86
C ALA A 61 11.08 -11.13 3.32
N LYS A 62 10.89 -12.03 2.35
CA LYS A 62 9.56 -12.38 1.82
C LYS A 62 8.64 -12.99 2.88
N ARG A 63 9.17 -13.85 3.77
CA ARG A 63 8.39 -14.41 4.89
C ARG A 63 7.89 -13.33 5.83
N VAL A 64 8.69 -12.31 6.11
CA VAL A 64 8.24 -11.13 6.88
C VAL A 64 7.14 -10.38 6.13
N CYS A 65 7.33 -10.10 4.83
CA CYS A 65 6.33 -9.42 4.04
C CYS A 65 4.98 -10.16 3.98
N ALA A 66 4.98 -11.50 3.96
CA ALA A 66 3.76 -12.31 3.90
C ALA A 66 2.82 -12.12 5.09
N GLN A 67 3.35 -11.65 6.23
CA GLN A 67 2.60 -11.39 7.47
C GLN A 67 2.32 -9.90 7.67
N CYS A 68 2.76 -9.04 6.76
CA CYS A 68 2.69 -7.59 6.90
C CYS A 68 1.31 -7.06 6.48
N PRO A 69 0.58 -6.32 7.32
CA PRO A 69 -0.77 -5.84 7.02
C PRO A 69 -0.79 -4.87 5.82
N VAL A 70 0.32 -4.18 5.59
CA VAL A 70 0.47 -3.20 4.50
C VAL A 70 1.19 -3.77 3.27
N MET A 71 1.29 -5.09 3.14
CA MET A 71 2.01 -5.75 2.03
C MET A 71 1.54 -5.26 0.65
N ILE A 72 0.24 -5.13 0.46
CA ILE A 72 -0.35 -4.73 -0.84
C ILE A 72 -0.05 -3.26 -1.15
N GLN A 73 -0.24 -2.36 -0.18
CA GLN A 73 0.07 -0.93 -0.35
C GLN A 73 1.57 -0.74 -0.62
N CYS A 74 2.44 -1.45 0.11
CA CYS A 74 3.88 -1.46 -0.09
C CYS A 74 4.26 -1.94 -1.50
N ARG A 75 3.63 -3.02 -1.97
CA ARG A 75 3.87 -3.56 -3.30
C ARG A 75 3.50 -2.57 -4.39
N GLU A 76 2.31 -1.98 -4.32
CA GLU A 76 1.86 -1.03 -5.36
C GLU A 76 2.71 0.24 -5.33
N HIS A 77 3.09 0.74 -4.16
CA HIS A 77 4.04 1.85 -4.06
C HIS A 77 5.36 1.53 -4.78
N ALA A 78 5.95 0.36 -4.53
CA ALA A 78 7.20 -0.07 -5.16
C ALA A 78 7.06 -0.43 -6.65
N LEU A 79 5.85 -0.57 -7.17
CA LEU A 79 5.60 -0.73 -8.61
C LEU A 79 5.38 0.61 -9.29
N LEU A 80 4.78 1.58 -8.61
CA LEU A 80 4.61 2.96 -9.10
C LEU A 80 5.94 3.72 -9.12
N GLN A 81 6.76 3.54 -8.08
CA GLN A 81 8.11 4.09 -7.96
C GLN A 81 9.07 2.91 -7.84
N PRO A 82 9.58 2.37 -8.97
CA PRO A 82 10.36 1.14 -8.98
C PRO A 82 11.69 1.31 -8.26
N GLU A 83 11.71 1.00 -6.97
CA GLU A 83 12.94 0.99 -6.19
C GLU A 83 13.91 -0.07 -6.78
N PRO A 84 15.15 0.28 -7.15
CA PRO A 84 16.09 -0.65 -7.79
C PRO A 84 16.53 -1.81 -6.89
N TYR A 85 16.40 -1.69 -5.57
CA TYR A 85 16.96 -2.66 -4.63
C TYR A 85 15.93 -3.24 -3.66
N GLY A 86 16.33 -4.32 -3.00
CA GLY A 86 15.62 -4.91 -1.87
C GLY A 86 14.28 -5.58 -2.14
N VAL A 87 13.67 -6.06 -1.06
CA VAL A 87 12.36 -6.73 -1.05
C VAL A 87 11.28 -5.76 -0.58
N TRP A 88 10.27 -5.56 -1.42
CA TRP A 88 9.14 -4.65 -1.18
C TRP A 88 7.83 -5.37 -1.45
N GLY A 89 6.91 -5.35 -0.47
CA GLY A 89 5.62 -6.01 -0.58
C GLY A 89 5.70 -7.48 -1.01
N GLY A 90 6.74 -8.20 -0.56
CA GLY A 90 6.99 -9.61 -0.90
C GLY A 90 7.61 -9.86 -2.28
N LEU A 91 8.09 -8.81 -2.98
CA LEU A 91 8.75 -8.94 -4.27
C LEU A 91 10.18 -8.42 -4.20
N THR A 92 11.13 -9.15 -4.76
CA THR A 92 12.48 -8.66 -5.06
C THR A 92 12.45 -7.63 -6.20
N ALA A 93 13.52 -6.86 -6.35
CA ALA A 93 13.68 -5.94 -7.48
C ALA A 93 13.58 -6.64 -8.85
N ALA A 94 14.07 -7.88 -8.97
CA ALA A 94 13.96 -8.67 -10.19
C ALA A 94 12.51 -9.08 -10.47
N GLU A 95 11.77 -9.52 -9.46
CA GLU A 95 10.35 -9.88 -9.61
C GLU A 95 9.48 -8.67 -9.93
N ARG A 96 9.75 -7.50 -9.32
CA ARG A 96 9.07 -6.24 -9.67
C ARG A 96 9.27 -5.89 -11.15
N ARG A 97 10.48 -6.06 -11.69
CA ARG A 97 10.76 -5.88 -13.13
C ARG A 97 9.91 -6.81 -14.00
N VAL A 98 9.75 -8.07 -13.60
CA VAL A 98 8.89 -9.04 -14.32
C VAL A 98 7.42 -8.61 -14.28
N VAL A 99 6.91 -8.16 -13.12
CA VAL A 99 5.54 -7.66 -12.98
C VAL A 99 5.30 -6.45 -13.89
N LEU A 100 6.20 -5.48 -13.88
CA LEU A 100 6.11 -4.28 -14.71
C LEU A 100 6.16 -4.61 -16.20
N ALA A 101 7.04 -5.52 -16.63
CA ALA A 101 7.09 -5.97 -18.02
C ALA A 101 5.78 -6.64 -18.45
N ARG A 102 5.17 -7.46 -17.60
CA ARG A 102 3.86 -8.06 -17.86
C ARG A 102 2.74 -7.03 -17.93
N ARG A 103 2.75 -6.01 -17.05
CA ARG A 103 1.78 -4.89 -17.10
C ARG A 103 1.90 -4.16 -18.44
N ARG A 104 3.12 -3.74 -18.81
CA ARG A 104 3.39 -3.07 -20.09
C ARG A 104 2.93 -3.87 -21.30
N ARG A 105 3.22 -5.18 -21.35
CA ARG A 105 2.78 -6.03 -22.46
C ARG A 105 1.25 -6.08 -22.57
N ARG A 106 0.56 -6.27 -21.44
CA ARG A 106 -0.90 -6.27 -21.42
C ARG A 106 -1.49 -4.92 -21.85
N ASP A 107 -0.87 -3.81 -21.45
CA ASP A 107 -1.31 -2.48 -21.83
C ASP A 107 -1.16 -2.26 -23.34
N LEU A 108 -0.11 -2.81 -23.96
CA LEU A 108 0.06 -2.81 -25.42
C LEU A 108 -0.98 -3.70 -26.12
N ASP A 109 -1.30 -4.86 -25.55
CA ASP A 109 -2.30 -5.78 -26.10
C ASP A 109 -3.73 -5.18 -26.04
N LEU A 110 -4.01 -4.31 -25.07
CA LEU A 110 -5.32 -3.66 -24.87
C LEU A 110 -5.42 -2.29 -25.57
N ALA A 111 -4.31 -1.72 -26.06
CA ALA A 111 -4.34 -0.43 -26.72
C ALA A 111 -5.23 -0.50 -27.98
N PRO A 112 -6.21 0.41 -28.15
CA PRO A 112 -6.98 0.46 -29.38
C PRO A 112 -6.04 0.70 -30.56
N GLY A 113 -6.24 -0.05 -31.64
CA GLY A 113 -5.46 0.10 -32.86
C GLY A 113 -5.51 1.54 -33.40
N PRO A 114 -4.53 1.96 -34.21
CA PRO A 114 -4.55 3.30 -34.78
C PRO A 114 -5.87 3.48 -35.55
N ILE A 115 -6.68 4.45 -35.12
CA ILE A 115 -7.85 4.91 -35.86
C ILE A 115 -7.35 5.39 -37.22
N ALA A 116 -7.61 4.60 -38.25
CA ALA A 116 -7.32 4.99 -39.63
C ALA A 116 -8.08 6.28 -39.91
N ALA A 117 -7.35 7.38 -40.10
CA ALA A 117 -7.91 8.65 -40.53
C ALA A 117 -8.50 8.43 -41.94
N ALA A 118 -9.82 8.30 -42.02
CA ALA A 118 -10.55 8.30 -43.28
C ALA A 118 -10.51 9.74 -43.83
N GLY A 119 -9.85 9.90 -44.98
CA GLY A 119 -9.91 11.09 -45.82
C GLY A 119 -11.12 11.08 -46.77
#